data_AF-A0AAW3AQ62-F1
#
_entry.id   AF-A0AAW3AQ62-F1
#
_cell.length_a   1.000
_cell.length_b   1.000
_cell.length_c   1.000
_cell.angle_alpha   90.00
_cell.angle_beta   90.00
_cell.angle_gamma   90.00
#
_symmetry.space_group_name_H-M   'P 1'
#
loop_
_entity.id
_entity.type
_entity.pdbx_description
1 polymer ?
#
loop_
_entity_poly.entity_id
_entity_poly.type
_entity_poly.pdbx_seq_one_letter_code
_entity_poly.pdbx_strand_id
1 'polypeptide(L)'
;MLQRSARWLAFMSPRDLYALSQRSRFYSYTQYNDACALTQSYQRCSPAEKLKWEERVEAINDEVERSYQVEAQLLMHDDIDLRLDADEVAACKE
;
A
#
# COMPACT_ATOMS: atom_id res chain seq x y z
N MET A 1 -11.87 -3.64 12.28
CA MET A 1 -12.29 -3.63 10.86
C MET A 1 -11.56 -2.58 10.04
N LEU A 2 -11.49 -1.32 10.48
CA LEU A 2 -10.78 -0.22 9.80
C LEU A 2 -9.32 -0.51 9.40
N GLN A 3 -8.50 -1.11 10.27
CA GLN A 3 -7.12 -1.50 9.93
C GLN A 3 -7.05 -2.53 8.79
N ARG A 4 -7.95 -3.51 8.77
CA ARG A 4 -8.05 -4.49 7.69
C ARG A 4 -8.51 -3.82 6.39
N SER A 5 -9.47 -2.89 6.45
CA SER A 5 -9.95 -2.14 5.29
C SER A 5 -8.89 -1.19 4.72
N ALA A 6 -8.10 -0.54 5.58
CA ALA A 6 -7.01 0.35 5.19
C ALA A 6 -5.88 -0.41 4.46
N ARG A 7 -5.63 -1.68 4.83
CA ARG A 7 -4.68 -2.54 4.12
C ARG A 7 -5.06 -2.80 2.67
N TRP A 8 -6.34 -2.96 2.35
CA TRP A 8 -6.80 -3.12 0.95
C TRP A 8 -6.71 -1.82 0.14
N LEU A 9 -6.79 -0.67 0.81
CA LEU A 9 -6.61 0.65 0.19
C LEU A 9 -5.14 1.02 -0.03
N ALA A 10 -4.20 0.27 0.56
CA ALA A 10 -2.76 0.50 0.38
C ALA A 10 -2.24 -0.01 -0.98
N PHE A 11 -2.92 -1.01 -1.55
CA PHE A 11 -2.55 -1.56 -2.84
C PHE A 11 -3.12 -0.70 -3.96
N MET A 12 -2.23 -0.24 -4.82
CA MET A 12 -2.55 0.63 -5.94
C MET A 12 -2.84 -0.22 -7.18
N SER A 13 -3.79 0.18 -8.02
CA SER A 13 -3.93 -0.43 -9.36
C SER A 13 -3.04 0.26 -10.39
N PRO A 14 -2.68 -0.39 -11.51
CA PRO A 14 -1.92 0.24 -12.61
C PRO A 14 -2.57 1.55 -13.11
N ARG A 15 -3.90 1.62 -13.07
CA ARG A 15 -4.67 2.82 -13.45
C ARG A 15 -4.45 3.96 -12.47
N ASP A 16 -4.43 3.67 -11.18
CA ASP A 16 -4.24 4.68 -10.15
C ASP A 16 -2.82 5.27 -10.24
N LEU A 17 -1.81 4.42 -10.45
CA LEU A 17 -0.43 4.88 -10.63
C LEU A 17 -0.26 5.70 -11.91
N TYR A 18 -0.85 5.24 -13.02
CA TYR A 18 -0.88 6.00 -14.25
C TYR A 18 -1.50 7.37 -14.03
N ALA A 19 -2.65 7.41 -13.38
CA ALA A 19 -3.42 8.62 -13.25
C ALA A 19 -2.71 9.61 -12.27
N LEU A 20 -2.05 9.13 -11.21
CA LEU A 20 -1.13 9.92 -10.38
C LEU A 20 0.03 10.52 -11.19
N SER A 21 0.59 9.78 -12.15
CA SER A 21 1.65 10.29 -13.03
C SER A 21 1.19 11.42 -13.95
N GLN A 22 -0.11 11.46 -14.27
CA GLN A 22 -0.72 12.49 -15.12
C GLN A 22 -1.18 13.70 -14.30
N ARG A 23 -1.06 13.70 -12.97
CA ARG A 23 -1.59 14.74 -12.08
C ARG A 23 -1.06 16.14 -12.39
N SER A 24 0.14 16.28 -12.96
CA SER A 24 0.69 17.57 -13.40
C SER A 24 0.03 18.14 -14.66
N ARG A 25 -0.73 17.32 -15.39
CA ARG A 25 -1.45 17.71 -16.62
C ARG A 25 -2.86 18.21 -16.37
N PHE A 26 -3.40 18.00 -15.17
CA PHE A 26 -4.76 18.39 -14.80
C PHE A 26 -4.74 19.42 -13.67
N TYR A 27 -5.59 20.44 -13.76
CA TYR A 27 -5.68 21.50 -12.75
C TYR A 27 -6.24 20.99 -11.41
N SER A 28 -7.11 19.99 -11.40
CA SER A 28 -7.58 19.35 -10.17
C SER A 28 -8.06 17.92 -10.38
N TYR A 29 -7.53 17.01 -9.57
CA TYR A 29 -7.91 15.60 -9.58
C TYR A 29 -9.30 15.30 -8.99
N THR A 30 -9.93 16.30 -8.36
CA THR A 30 -11.24 16.16 -7.72
C THR A 30 -12.41 16.35 -8.68
N GLN A 31 -12.15 16.73 -9.93
CA GLN A 31 -13.20 16.91 -10.92
C GLN A 31 -13.55 15.56 -11.58
N TYR A 32 -14.81 15.16 -11.51
CA TYR A 32 -15.32 13.90 -12.06
C TYR A 32 -14.97 13.71 -13.54
N ASN A 33 -15.00 14.78 -14.33
CA ASN A 33 -14.64 14.76 -15.75
C ASN A 33 -13.17 14.38 -15.98
N ASP A 34 -12.26 14.84 -15.12
CA ASP A 34 -10.83 14.54 -15.22
C ASP A 34 -10.54 13.08 -14.86
N ALA A 35 -11.25 12.53 -13.86
CA ALA A 35 -11.15 11.12 -13.49
C ALA A 35 -11.64 10.17 -14.61
N CYS A 36 -12.76 10.50 -15.27
CA CYS A 36 -13.26 9.76 -16.42
C CYS A 36 -12.29 9.86 -17.62
N ALA A 37 -11.74 11.05 -17.88
CA ALA A 37 -10.77 11.28 -18.96
C ALA A 37 -9.48 10.46 -18.74
N LEU A 38 -8.98 10.39 -17.51
CA LEU A 38 -7.80 9.60 -17.14
C LEU A 38 -8.02 8.10 -17.35
N THR A 39 -9.20 7.60 -16.97
CA THR A 39 -9.56 6.19 -17.17
C THR A 39 -9.59 5.83 -18.66
N GLN A 40 -10.20 6.68 -19.48
CA GLN A 40 -10.23 6.49 -20.94
C GLN A 40 -8.83 6.63 -21.56
N SER A 41 -8.02 7.54 -21.04
CA SER A 41 -6.64 7.75 -21.52
C SER A 41 -5.78 6.50 -21.26
N TYR A 42 -5.86 5.91 -20.07
CA TYR A 42 -5.18 4.65 -19.77
C TYR A 42 -5.65 3.51 -20.69
N GLN A 43 -6.96 3.41 -20.96
CA GLN A 43 -7.49 2.38 -21.85
C GLN A 43 -6.92 2.48 -23.27
N ARG A 44 -6.61 3.70 -23.74
CA ARG A 44 -6.03 3.97 -25.06
C ARG A 44 -4.51 3.83 -25.12
N CYS A 45 -3.82 3.68 -23.99
CA CYS A 45 -2.38 3.41 -23.99
C CYS A 45 -2.05 2.12 -24.76
N SER A 46 -0.86 2.13 -25.37
CA SER A 46 -0.34 0.95 -26.03
C SER A 46 -0.12 -0.20 -25.04
N PRO A 47 -0.13 -1.47 -25.49
CA PRO A 47 0.16 -2.61 -24.61
C PRO A 47 1.51 -2.49 -23.89
N ALA A 48 2.54 -1.99 -24.59
CA ALA A 48 3.87 -1.78 -24.01
C ALA A 48 3.88 -0.72 -22.91
N GLU A 49 3.07 0.35 -23.04
CA GLU A 49 2.93 1.34 -21.98
C GLU A 49 2.16 0.79 -20.78
N LYS A 50 1.07 0.03 -21.01
CA LYS A 50 0.31 -0.61 -19.94
C LYS A 50 1.17 -1.56 -19.12
N LEU A 51 1.98 -2.39 -19.80
CA LEU A 51 2.90 -3.32 -19.15
C LEU A 51 3.88 -2.59 -18.21
N LYS A 52 4.42 -1.44 -18.61
CA LYS A 52 5.30 -0.64 -17.73
C LYS A 52 4.61 -0.19 -16.44
N TRP A 53 3.31 0.13 -16.50
CA TRP A 53 2.56 0.51 -15.31
C TRP A 53 2.20 -0.70 -14.46
N GLU A 54 1.91 -1.84 -15.08
CA GLU A 54 1.65 -3.11 -14.41
C GLU A 54 2.89 -3.58 -13.62
N GLU A 55 4.05 -3.69 -14.28
CA GLU A 55 5.32 -4.06 -13.63
C GLU A 55 5.69 -3.11 -12.49
N ARG A 56 5.48 -1.81 -12.69
CA ARG A 56 5.81 -0.81 -11.68
C ARG A 56 4.88 -0.86 -10.48
N VAL A 57 3.59 -1.11 -10.70
CA VAL A 57 2.63 -1.29 -9.60
C VAL A 57 2.91 -2.58 -8.84
N GLU A 58 3.22 -3.67 -9.54
CA GLU A 58 3.62 -4.94 -8.91
C GLU A 58 4.80 -4.72 -7.97
N ALA A 59 5.88 -4.08 -8.44
CA ALA A 59 7.05 -3.80 -7.60
C ALA A 59 6.74 -2.92 -6.37
N ILE A 60 5.85 -1.93 -6.51
CA ILE A 60 5.44 -1.08 -5.37
C ILE A 60 4.60 -1.88 -4.38
N ASN A 61 3.65 -2.68 -4.89
CA ASN A 61 2.76 -3.48 -4.05
C ASN A 61 3.55 -4.57 -3.30
N ASP A 62 4.55 -5.20 -3.93
CA ASP A 62 5.46 -6.14 -3.28
C ASP A 62 6.22 -5.48 -2.12
N GLU A 63 6.70 -4.25 -2.30
CA GLU A 63 7.41 -3.52 -1.25
C GLU A 63 6.48 -3.12 -0.09
N VAL A 64 5.25 -2.72 -0.41
CA VAL A 64 4.21 -2.45 0.58
C VAL A 64 3.88 -3.73 1.37
N GLU A 65 3.77 -4.87 0.70
CA GLU A 65 3.54 -6.16 1.35
C GLU A 65 4.71 -6.54 2.27
N ARG A 66 5.96 -6.40 1.80
CA ARG A 66 7.16 -6.62 2.63
C ARG A 66 7.15 -5.73 3.87
N SER A 67 6.82 -4.45 3.70
CA SER A 67 6.75 -3.49 4.81
C SER A 67 5.70 -3.92 5.86
N TYR A 68 4.55 -4.41 5.41
CA TYR A 68 3.52 -4.95 6.33
C TYR A 68 3.96 -6.22 7.04
N GLN A 69 4.71 -7.09 6.38
CA GLN A 69 5.24 -8.30 7.00
C GLN A 69 6.27 -7.94 8.08
N VAL A 70 7.14 -6.97 7.82
CA VAL A 70 8.11 -6.46 8.81
C VAL A 70 7.39 -5.81 9.99
N GLU A 71 6.42 -4.94 9.75
CA GLU A 71 5.62 -4.32 10.81
C GLU A 71 4.92 -5.37 11.68
N ALA A 72 4.33 -6.40 11.05
CA ALA A 72 3.70 -7.50 11.78
C ALA A 72 4.70 -8.30 12.63
N GLN A 73 5.92 -8.53 12.14
CA GLN A 73 6.98 -9.20 12.92
C GLN A 73 7.44 -8.37 14.10
N LEU A 74 7.60 -7.05 13.93
CA LEU A 74 7.98 -6.14 15.02
C LEU A 74 6.92 -6.08 16.11
N LEU A 75 5.64 -5.95 15.74
CA LEU A 75 4.53 -5.97 16.70
C LEU A 75 4.46 -7.27 17.50
N MET A 76 4.78 -8.41 16.87
CA MET A 76 4.84 -9.69 17.57
C MET A 76 6.06 -9.81 18.50
N HIS A 77 7.16 -9.09 18.20
CA HIS A 77 8.36 -9.08 19.03
C HIS A 77 8.17 -8.24 20.29
N ASP A 78 7.52 -7.07 20.17
CA ASP A 78 7.14 -6.24 21.32
C ASP A 78 6.24 -7.02 22.31
N ASP A 79 5.33 -7.85 21.78
CA ASP A 79 4.49 -8.74 22.59
C ASP A 79 5.28 -9.88 23.28
N ILE A 80 6.41 -10.32 22.71
CA ILE A 80 7.28 -11.34 23.33
C ILE A 80 8.15 -10.72 24.42
N ASP A 81 8.76 -9.57 24.14
CA ASP A 81 9.63 -8.87 25.08
C ASP A 81 8.84 -8.38 26.30
N LEU A 82 7.60 -7.88 26.13
CA LEU A 82 6.70 -7.55 27.23
C LEU A 82 6.28 -8.75 28.09
N ARG A 83 6.24 -9.96 27.52
CA ARG A 83 5.88 -11.19 28.26
C ARG A 83 7.08 -11.77 29.00
N LEU A 84 8.28 -11.67 28.45
CA LEU A 84 9.52 -12.06 29.14
C LEU A 84 9.77 -11.18 30.37
N ASP A 85 9.59 -9.86 30.25
CA ASP A 85 9.72 -8.94 31.39
C ASP A 85 8.67 -9.23 32.49
N ALA A 86 7.45 -9.64 32.10
CA ALA A 86 6.40 -9.97 33.06
C ALA A 86 6.67 -11.30 33.80
N ASP A 87 7.20 -12.31 33.11
CA ASP A 87 7.55 -13.61 33.70
C ASP A 87 8.79 -13.51 34.61
N GLU A 88 9.79 -12.68 34.28
CA GLU A 88 10.93 -12.41 35.16
C GLU A 88 10.54 -11.65 36.45
N VAL A 89 9.59 -10.71 36.35
CA VAL A 89 9.04 -10.01 37.52
C VAL A 89 8.18 -10.94 38.39
N ALA A 90 7.53 -11.94 37.82
CA ALA A 90 6.79 -12.96 38.57
C ALA A 90 7.72 -13.95 39.29
N ALA A 91 8.85 -14.32 38.67
CA ALA A 91 9.83 -15.24 39.25
C ALA A 91 10.60 -14.65 40.45
N CYS A 92 10.65 -13.32 40.61
CA CYS A 92 11.32 -12.65 41.74
C CYS A 92 10.44 -12.54 43.01
N LYS A 93 9.25 -13.15 43.05
CA LYS A 93 8.29 -13.06 44.18
C LYS A 93 8.08 -14.34 44.99
N GLU A 94 8.87 -15.38 44.78
CA GLU A 94 8.96 -16.55 45.69
C GLU A 94 10.13 -16.40 46.68
#